data_AF-A0A7X0GS47-F1
#
_entry.id   AF-A0A7X0GS47-F1
#
_cell.length_a   1.000
_cell.length_b   1.000
_cell.length_c   1.000
_cell.angle_alpha   90.00
_cell.angle_beta   90.00
_cell.angle_gamma   90.00
#
_symmetry.space_group_name_H-M   'P 1'
#
loop_
_entity.id
_entity.type
_entity.pdbx_description
1 polymer ?
#
loop_
_entity_poly.entity_id
_entity_poly.type
_entity_poly.pdbx_seq_one_letter_code
_entity_poly.pdbx_strand_id
1 'polypeptide(L)'
;MTGRPIRVLLAEDQGMMRGALALPLGMEDDIDVVAQVAAGDAILDAALAHRPDVALLDIELPGRSGLDAAAGLRVRSPTAGS
;
A
#
# COMPACT_ATOMS: atom_id res chain seq x y z
N MET A 1 -3.10 -17.23 -16.52
CA MET A 1 -1.91 -17.42 -15.66
C MET A 1 -2.41 -17.46 -14.22
N THR A 2 -2.40 -18.59 -13.54
CA THR A 2 -3.03 -18.72 -12.20
C THR A 2 -2.00 -18.59 -11.09
N GLY A 3 -1.48 -17.37 -10.92
CA GLY A 3 -0.82 -16.95 -9.67
C GLY A 3 -1.84 -16.31 -8.74
N ARG A 4 -1.57 -16.26 -7.43
CA ARG A 4 -2.38 -15.44 -6.51
C ARG A 4 -2.26 -13.96 -6.94
N PRO A 5 -3.35 -13.16 -6.93
CA PRO A 5 -3.27 -11.75 -7.29
C PRO A 5 -2.31 -11.02 -6.35
N ILE A 6 -1.58 -10.04 -6.89
CA ILE A 6 -0.65 -9.17 -6.16
C ILE A 6 -1.48 -8.23 -5.29
N ARG A 7 -1.26 -8.29 -3.98
CA ARG A 7 -2.05 -7.55 -3.00
C ARG A 7 -1.41 -6.19 -2.75
N VAL A 8 -2.11 -5.12 -3.08
CA VAL A 8 -1.58 -3.74 -3.05
C VAL A 8 -2.25 -2.94 -1.93
N LEU A 9 -1.43 -2.26 -1.13
CA LEU A 9 -1.87 -1.20 -0.23
C LEU A 9 -1.55 0.15 -0.86
N LEU A 10 -2.51 1.08 -0.87
CA LEU A 10 -2.34 2.43 -1.39
C LEU A 10 -2.44 3.46 -0.26
N ALA A 11 -1.44 4.34 -0.13
CA ALA A 11 -1.44 5.45 0.80
C ALA A 11 -1.31 6.77 0.04
N GLU A 12 -2.38 7.57 0.03
CA GLU A 12 -2.53 8.81 -0.73
C GLU A 12 -3.62 9.66 -0.06
N ASP A 13 -3.32 10.92 0.29
CA ASP A 13 -4.25 11.78 1.04
C ASP A 13 -5.26 12.48 0.13
N GLN A 14 -4.91 12.71 -1.14
CA GLN A 14 -5.79 13.30 -2.14
C GLN A 14 -6.73 12.24 -2.71
N GLY A 15 -7.99 12.27 -2.26
CA GLY A 15 -9.01 11.29 -2.68
C GLY A 15 -9.18 11.15 -4.20
N MET A 16 -9.01 12.22 -4.96
CA MET A 16 -9.04 12.19 -6.43
C MET A 16 -7.88 11.37 -7.00
N MET A 17 -6.65 11.63 -6.54
CA MET A 17 -5.46 10.88 -6.95
C MET A 17 -5.56 9.42 -6.52
N ARG A 18 -6.01 9.17 -5.28
CA ARG A 18 -6.21 7.83 -4.75
C ARG A 18 -7.16 7.01 -5.62
N GLY A 19 -8.28 7.61 -6.03
CA GLY A 19 -9.23 6.99 -6.96
C GLY A 19 -8.61 6.74 -8.34
N ALA A 20 -7.89 7.72 -8.88
CA ALA A 20 -7.21 7.60 -10.18
C ALA A 20 -6.14 6.48 -10.20
N LEU A 21 -5.49 6.22 -9.07
CA LEU A 21 -4.54 5.12 -8.89
C LEU A 21 -5.25 3.77 -8.69
N ALA A 22 -6.32 3.73 -7.88
CA ALA A 22 -7.03 2.49 -7.56
C ALA A 22 -7.84 1.94 -8.74
N LEU A 23 -8.40 2.81 -9.60
CA LEU A 23 -9.23 2.41 -10.74
C LEU A 23 -8.52 1.47 -11.72
N PRO A 24 -7.37 1.83 -12.32
CA PRO A 24 -6.67 0.94 -13.25
C PRO A 24 -6.18 -0.34 -12.56
N LEU A 25 -5.71 -0.26 -11.31
CA LEU A 25 -5.27 -1.44 -10.55
C LEU A 25 -6.40 -2.44 -10.32
N GLY A 26 -7.63 -1.95 -10.08
CA GLY A 26 -8.80 -2.81 -9.88
C GLY A 26 -9.39 -3.40 -11.17
N MET A 27 -8.91 -2.97 -12.35
CA MET A 27 -9.30 -3.56 -13.63
C MET A 27 -8.40 -4.74 -14.05
N GLU A 28 -7.23 -4.88 -13.43
CA GLU A 28 -6.29 -5.97 -13.72
C GLU A 28 -6.66 -7.21 -12.89
N ASP A 29 -6.85 -8.35 -13.56
CA ASP A 29 -7.25 -9.61 -12.91
C ASP A 29 -6.17 -10.18 -11.95
N ASP A 30 -4.93 -9.73 -12.06
CA ASP A 30 -3.79 -10.17 -11.26
C ASP A 30 -3.40 -9.19 -10.15
N ILE A 31 -4.20 -8.15 -9.89
CA ILE A 31 -3.98 -7.16 -8.84
C ILE A 31 -5.21 -7.03 -7.95
N ASP A 32 -5.00 -6.93 -6.63
CA ASP A 32 -6.05 -6.71 -5.64
C ASP A 32 -5.67 -5.55 -4.71
N VAL A 33 -6.42 -4.45 -4.75
CA VAL A 33 -6.21 -3.30 -3.84
C VAL A 33 -6.85 -3.61 -2.49
N VAL A 34 -6.07 -4.21 -1.60
CA VAL A 34 -6.56 -4.73 -0.31
C VAL A 34 -6.76 -3.67 0.77
N ALA A 35 -6.16 -2.49 0.60
CA ALA A 35 -6.29 -1.38 1.54
C ALA A 35 -6.01 -0.03 0.88
N GLN A 36 -6.73 1.00 1.33
CA GLN A 36 -6.52 2.40 0.95
C GLN A 36 -6.51 3.25 2.22
N VAL A 37 -5.46 4.04 2.41
CA VAL A 37 -5.29 4.94 3.56
C VAL A 37 -4.95 6.36 3.11
N ALA A 38 -5.30 7.34 3.93
CA ALA A 38 -5.11 8.77 3.65
C ALA A 38 -4.04 9.44 4.54
N ALA A 39 -3.41 8.68 5.43
CA ALA A 39 -2.50 9.19 6.44
C ALA A 39 -1.41 8.15 6.72
N GLY A 40 -0.18 8.61 6.95
CA GLY A 40 0.94 7.68 7.10
C GLY A 40 0.90 6.88 8.38
N ASP A 41 0.24 7.39 9.43
CA ASP A 41 0.06 6.67 10.70
C ASP A 41 -0.81 5.42 10.54
N ALA A 42 -1.71 5.40 9.54
CA ALA A 42 -2.56 4.25 9.26
C ALA A 42 -1.85 3.16 8.43
N ILE A 43 -0.71 3.45 7.81
CA ILE A 43 -0.03 2.52 6.89
C ILE A 43 0.38 1.23 7.61
N LEU A 44 0.99 1.33 8.79
CA LEU A 44 1.55 0.17 9.50
C LEU A 44 0.47 -0.80 9.99
N ASP A 45 -0.67 -0.26 10.43
CA ASP A 45 -1.81 -1.05 10.90
C ASP A 45 -2.53 -1.70 9.73
N ALA A 46 -2.77 -0.94 8.65
CA ALA A 46 -3.33 -1.48 7.42
C ALA A 46 -2.42 -2.57 6.82
N ALA A 47 -1.10 -2.38 6.81
CA ALA A 47 -0.18 -3.40 6.32
C ALA A 47 -0.18 -4.67 7.17
N LEU A 48 -0.35 -4.58 8.50
CA LEU A 48 -0.51 -5.78 9.33
C LEU A 48 -1.81 -6.50 9.03
N ALA A 49 -2.92 -5.76 9.01
CA ALA A 49 -4.26 -6.32 8.86
C ALA A 49 -4.42 -6.96 7.48
N HIS A 50 -3.91 -6.29 6.45
CA HIS A 50 -4.13 -6.69 5.07
C HIS A 50 -2.96 -7.46 4.47
N ARG A 51 -1.76 -7.49 5.08
CA ARG A 51 -0.59 -8.25 4.59
C ARG A 51 -0.33 -8.05 3.08
N PRO A 52 -0.24 -6.80 2.58
CA PRO A 52 -0.02 -6.54 1.15
C PRO A 52 1.34 -7.10 0.71
N ASP A 53 1.44 -7.47 -0.56
CA ASP A 53 2.70 -7.84 -1.21
C ASP A 53 3.51 -6.58 -1.58
N VAL A 54 2.82 -5.50 -1.98
CA VAL A 54 3.41 -4.21 -2.35
C VAL A 54 2.62 -3.07 -1.71
N ALA A 55 3.31 -2.02 -1.28
CA ALA A 55 2.70 -0.79 -0.80
C ALA A 55 3.12 0.39 -1.69
N LEU A 56 2.15 1.11 -2.25
CA LEU A 56 2.36 2.37 -2.96
C LEU A 56 2.08 3.51 -1.98
N LEU A 57 3.13 4.24 -1.61
CA LEU A 57 3.08 5.25 -0.56
C LEU A 57 3.43 6.62 -1.12
N ASP A 58 2.53 7.58 -0.97
CA ASP A 58 2.88 8.99 -1.10
C ASP A 58 3.85 9.40 0.02
N ILE A 59 4.79 10.27 -0.32
CA ILE A 59 5.80 10.79 0.60
C ILE A 59 5.16 11.82 1.53
N GLU A 60 4.30 12.70 1.00
CA GLU A 60 3.71 13.83 1.72
C GLU A 60 2.35 13.48 2.32
N LEU A 61 2.34 12.53 3.25
CA LEU A 61 1.13 12.16 3.98
C LEU A 61 0.99 12.93 5.30
N PRO A 62 -0.25 13.20 5.76
CA PRO A 62 -0.48 13.71 7.11
C PRO A 62 -0.09 12.65 8.15
N GLY A 63 0.40 13.14 9.30
CA GLY A 63 0.93 12.29 10.36
C GLY A 63 2.37 11.89 10.05
N ARG A 64 2.60 10.59 9.81
CA ARG A 64 3.89 10.05 9.39
C ARG A 64 4.10 10.19 7.87
N SER A 65 5.34 10.39 7.42
CA SER A 65 5.66 10.35 5.99
C SER A 65 5.60 8.92 5.41
N GLY A 66 5.41 8.79 4.10
CA GLY A 66 5.51 7.48 3.43
C GLY A 66 6.87 6.82 3.60
N LEU A 67 7.95 7.61 3.69
CA LEU A 67 9.32 7.11 3.89
C LEU A 67 9.52 6.53 5.30
N ASP A 68 9.05 7.22 6.33
CA ASP A 68 9.12 6.75 7.72
C ASP A 68 8.24 5.49 7.90
N ALA A 69 7.09 5.44 7.23
CA ALA A 69 6.24 4.26 7.21
C ALA A 69 6.93 3.08 6.50
N ALA A 70 7.57 3.30 5.35
CA ALA A 70 8.34 2.29 4.63
C ALA A 70 9.50 1.71 5.47
N ALA A 71 10.20 2.58 6.22
CA ALA A 71 11.23 2.14 7.16
C ALA A 71 10.63 1.22 8.25
N GLY A 72 9.46 1.58 8.80
CA GLY A 72 8.74 0.74 9.76
C GLY A 72 8.25 -0.60 9.18
N LEU A 73 7.85 -0.62 7.90
CA LEU A 73 7.45 -1.85 7.21
C LEU A 73 8.63 -2.79 6.98
N ARG A 74 9.80 -2.29 6.58
CA ARG A 74 11.02 -3.10 6.40
C ARG A 74 11.46 -3.81 7.68
N VAL A 75 11.34 -3.14 8.83
CA VAL A 75 11.68 -3.74 10.13
C VAL A 75 10.72 -4.87 10.51
N ARG A 76 9.47 -4.83 10.03
CA ARG A 76 8.40 -5.76 10.41
C ARG A 76 8.17 -6.88 9.41
N SER A 77 8.65 -6.73 8.18
CA SER A 77 8.54 -7.70 7.10
C SER A 77 9.95 -8.14 6.69
N PRO A 78 10.51 -9.21 7.27
CA PRO A 78 11.73 -9.83 6.78
C PRO A 78 11.37 -10.67 5.54
N THR A 79 11.05 -10.00 4.44
CA THR A 79 11.06 -10.60 3.10
C THR A 79 11.74 -9.63 2.15
N ALA A 80 13.04 -9.45 2.38
CA ALA A 80 13.95 -9.13 1.30
C ALA A 80 14.16 -10.43 0.52
N GLY A 81 13.58 -10.52 -0.67
CA GLY A 81 13.94 -11.54 -1.65
C GLY A 81 15.28 -11.18 -2.28
N SER A 82 16.20 -12.16 -2.24
CA SER A 82 17.56 -12.24 -2.81
C SER A 82 18.59 -11.20 -2.37
#